data_AF-A0A960KBU6-F1
#
_entry.id   AF-A0A960KBU6-F1
#
_cell.length_a   1.000
_cell.length_b   1.000
_cell.length_c   1.000
_cell.angle_alpha   90.00
_cell.angle_beta   90.00
_cell.angle_gamma   90.00
#
_symmetry.space_group_name_H-M   'P 1'
#
loop_
_entity.id
_entity.type
_entity.pdbx_description
1 polymer ?
#
loop_
_entity_poly.entity_id
_entity_poly.type
_entity_poly.pdbx_seq_one_letter_code
_entity_poly.pdbx_strand_id
1 'polypeptide(L)'
;GMVDVLDALRSDGVRLALASAKMIDMGEATLEQFGLLDRFDLVAGTLADGLPRTKAQIVADALAGLGHPDPATVAMVGDRRHDVEGARANGCIAVAVSWGFAAPDEHDPLPPDHHVASPAELLDRLRALP
;
A
#
# COMPACT_ATOMS: atom_id res chain seq x y z
N GLY A 1 10.04 8.37 -11.28
CA GLY A 1 8.65 8.60 -10.80
C GLY A 1 8.09 7.31 -10.23
N MET A 2 6.78 7.22 -9.95
CA MET A 2 6.20 5.99 -9.38
C MET A 2 6.29 4.77 -10.31
N VAL A 3 6.19 4.97 -11.63
CA VAL A 3 6.38 3.90 -12.62
C VAL A 3 7.74 3.21 -12.42
N ASP A 4 8.82 4.00 -12.34
CA ASP A 4 10.18 3.46 -12.15
C ASP A 4 10.32 2.69 -10.81
N VAL A 5 9.63 3.15 -9.75
CA VAL A 5 9.62 2.46 -8.46
C VAL A 5 8.95 1.09 -8.59
N LEU A 6 7.77 1.03 -9.21
CA LEU A 6 7.04 -0.23 -9.40
C LEU A 6 7.83 -1.21 -10.29
N ASP A 7 8.43 -0.73 -11.38
CA ASP A 7 9.22 -1.54 -12.30
C ASP A 7 10.51 -2.07 -11.66
N ALA A 8 11.18 -1.25 -10.83
CA ALA A 8 12.33 -1.67 -10.07
C ALA A 8 11.98 -2.75 -9.04
N LEU A 9 10.92 -2.56 -8.25
CA LEU A 9 10.47 -3.53 -7.26
C LEU A 9 10.10 -4.88 -7.90
N ARG A 10 9.39 -4.87 -9.03
CA ARG A 10 9.09 -6.12 -9.77
C ARG A 10 10.34 -6.79 -10.29
N SER A 11 11.29 -6.01 -10.80
CA SER A 11 12.58 -6.54 -11.28
C SER A 11 13.40 -7.17 -10.14
N ASP A 12 13.23 -6.66 -8.92
CA ASP A 12 13.81 -7.22 -7.69
C ASP A 12 13.03 -8.45 -7.17
N GLY A 13 11.95 -8.86 -7.85
CA GLY A 13 11.13 -10.01 -7.47
C GLY A 13 10.08 -9.73 -6.39
N VAL A 14 9.83 -8.46 -6.07
CA VAL A 14 8.83 -8.05 -5.08
C VAL A 14 7.43 -8.16 -5.67
N ARG A 15 6.51 -8.77 -4.92
CA ARG A 15 5.09 -8.81 -5.25
C ARG A 15 4.40 -7.52 -4.82
N LEU A 16 3.48 -7.03 -5.65
CA LEU A 16 2.82 -5.75 -5.45
C LEU A 16 1.30 -5.94 -5.35
N ALA A 17 0.68 -5.32 -4.36
CA ALA A 17 -0.77 -5.28 -4.21
C ALA A 17 -1.26 -3.85 -4.01
N LEU A 18 -2.41 -3.52 -4.61
CA LEU A 18 -3.14 -2.28 -4.30
C LEU A 18 -4.13 -2.58 -3.17
N ALA A 19 -4.03 -1.89 -2.03
CA ALA A 19 -4.96 -2.00 -0.91
C ALA A 19 -5.71 -0.66 -0.69
N SER A 20 -6.90 -0.52 -1.25
CA SER A 20 -7.61 0.76 -1.36
C SER A 20 -9.02 0.71 -0.80
N ALA A 21 -9.50 1.81 -0.20
CA ALA A 21 -10.90 1.94 0.24
C ALA A 21 -11.90 2.16 -0.92
N LYS A 22 -11.42 2.13 -2.16
CA LYS A 22 -12.25 2.13 -3.37
C LYS A 22 -12.77 0.72 -3.65
N MET A 23 -13.82 0.63 -4.46
CA MET A 23 -14.25 -0.65 -5.01
C MET A 23 -13.14 -1.27 -5.88
N ILE A 24 -13.05 -2.60 -5.87
CA ILE A 24 -12.00 -3.34 -6.60
C ILE A 24 -12.02 -2.98 -8.09
N ASP A 25 -13.19 -3.00 -8.72
CA ASP A 25 -13.39 -2.66 -10.14
C ASP A 25 -12.93 -1.23 -10.47
N MET A 26 -13.19 -0.26 -9.59
CA MET A 26 -12.71 1.11 -9.73
C MET A 26 -11.18 1.21 -9.57
N GLY A 27 -10.60 0.40 -8.69
CA GLY A 27 -9.16 0.29 -8.50
C GLY A 27 -8.48 -0.25 -9.75
N GLU A 28 -8.96 -1.39 -10.26
CA GLU A 28 -8.48 -2.03 -11.49
C GLU A 28 -8.61 -1.09 -12.69
N ALA A 29 -9.78 -0.47 -12.91
CA ALA A 29 -10.00 0.47 -14.00
C ALA A 29 -9.05 1.69 -13.92
N THR A 30 -8.79 2.19 -12.71
CA THR A 30 -7.81 3.28 -12.53
C THR A 30 -6.41 2.83 -12.94
N LEU A 31 -5.97 1.66 -12.47
CA LEU A 31 -4.66 1.12 -12.83
C LEU A 31 -4.54 0.83 -14.33
N GLU A 32 -5.58 0.28 -14.95
CA GLU A 32 -5.64 -0.01 -16.39
C GLU A 32 -5.54 1.27 -17.22
N GLN A 33 -6.27 2.32 -16.84
CA GLN A 33 -6.21 3.63 -17.51
C GLN A 33 -4.79 4.22 -17.53
N PHE A 34 -3.99 3.97 -16.49
CA PHE A 34 -2.59 4.41 -16.41
C PHE A 34 -1.59 3.36 -16.93
N GLY A 35 -2.05 2.21 -17.44
CA GLY A 35 -1.19 1.11 -17.90
C GLY A 35 -0.38 0.45 -16.79
N LEU A 36 -0.88 0.48 -15.56
CA LEU A 36 -0.20 -0.02 -14.36
C LEU A 36 -0.76 -1.35 -13.85
N LEU A 37 -1.90 -1.82 -14.35
CA LEU A 37 -2.59 -2.99 -13.80
C LEU A 37 -1.69 -4.23 -13.77
N ASP A 38 -0.97 -4.50 -14.86
CA ASP A 38 -0.06 -5.65 -15.00
C ASP A 38 1.15 -5.63 -14.03
N ARG A 39 1.35 -4.52 -13.31
CA ARG A 39 2.39 -4.42 -12.28
C ARG A 39 1.91 -4.92 -10.92
N PHE A 40 0.61 -5.08 -10.71
CA PHE A 40 0.05 -5.52 -9.43
C PHE A 40 -0.41 -6.97 -9.56
N ASP A 41 -0.01 -7.80 -8.59
CA ASP A 41 -0.44 -9.19 -8.50
C ASP A 41 -1.86 -9.30 -7.91
N LEU A 42 -2.32 -8.25 -7.23
CA LEU A 42 -3.62 -8.22 -6.57
C LEU A 42 -4.15 -6.78 -6.42
N VAL A 43 -5.46 -6.61 -6.60
CA VAL A 43 -6.21 -5.43 -6.16
C VAL A 43 -7.18 -5.83 -5.06
N ALA A 44 -7.02 -5.24 -3.88
CA ALA A 44 -7.89 -5.40 -2.72
C ALA A 44 -8.59 -4.07 -2.42
N GLY A 45 -9.88 -4.17 -2.11
CA GLY A 45 -10.69 -3.01 -1.76
C GLY A 45 -12.09 -3.37 -1.31
N THR A 46 -13.03 -2.45 -1.49
CA THR A 46 -14.42 -2.66 -1.10
C THR A 46 -15.18 -3.45 -2.17
N LEU A 47 -16.28 -4.11 -1.75
CA LEU A 47 -17.20 -4.81 -2.64
C LEU A 47 -18.46 -3.95 -2.88
N ALA A 48 -19.19 -4.25 -3.95
CA ALA A 48 -20.49 -3.64 -4.25
C ALA A 48 -21.64 -4.15 -3.34
N ASP A 49 -21.30 -4.79 -2.22
CA ASP A 49 -22.26 -5.35 -1.25
C ASP A 49 -22.78 -4.30 -0.24
N GLY A 50 -22.22 -3.09 -0.28
CA GLY A 50 -22.58 -1.98 0.61
C GLY A 50 -22.06 -2.14 2.04
N LEU A 51 -21.23 -3.15 2.32
CA LEU A 51 -20.68 -3.38 3.65
C LEU A 51 -19.42 -2.53 3.84
N PRO A 52 -19.32 -1.76 4.95
CA PRO A 52 -18.12 -0.98 5.22
C PRO A 52 -16.93 -1.91 5.47
N ARG A 53 -15.79 -1.58 4.87
CA ARG A 53 -14.51 -2.25 5.11
C ARG A 53 -13.52 -1.25 5.69
N THR A 54 -12.93 -1.58 6.82
CA THR A 54 -11.84 -0.80 7.39
C THR A 54 -10.56 -1.02 6.59
N LYS A 55 -9.60 -0.08 6.67
CA LYS A 55 -8.30 -0.29 6.02
C LYS A 55 -7.58 -1.53 6.56
N ALA A 56 -7.72 -1.84 7.85
CA ALA A 56 -7.18 -3.08 8.44
C ALA A 56 -7.76 -4.34 7.78
N GLN A 57 -9.06 -4.39 7.51
CA GLN A 57 -9.68 -5.51 6.79
C GLN A 57 -9.19 -5.61 5.35
N ILE A 58 -9.08 -4.49 4.65
CA ILE A 58 -8.61 -4.47 3.25
C ILE A 58 -7.15 -4.95 3.15
N VAL A 59 -6.29 -4.54 4.09
CA VAL A 59 -4.91 -5.02 4.15
C VAL A 59 -4.86 -6.51 4.49
N ALA A 60 -5.72 -7.00 5.40
CA ALA A 60 -5.82 -8.43 5.71
C ALA A 60 -6.24 -9.25 4.47
N ASP A 61 -7.25 -8.77 3.73
CA ASP A 61 -7.71 -9.38 2.48
C ASP A 61 -6.59 -9.40 1.42
N ALA A 62 -5.78 -8.32 1.34
CA ALA A 62 -4.62 -8.27 0.45
C ALA A 62 -3.55 -9.30 0.83
N LEU A 63 -3.21 -9.42 2.12
CA LEU A 63 -2.26 -10.41 2.61
C LEU A 63 -2.75 -11.84 2.33
N ALA A 64 -4.04 -12.10 2.53
CA ALA A 64 -4.65 -13.39 2.22
C ALA A 64 -4.57 -13.70 0.72
N GLY A 65 -4.88 -12.74 -0.15
CA GLY A 65 -4.75 -12.90 -1.61
C GLY A 65 -3.31 -13.11 -2.08
N LEU A 66 -2.32 -12.58 -1.34
CA LEU A 66 -0.90 -12.84 -1.55
C LEU A 66 -0.42 -14.16 -0.90
N GLY A 67 -1.31 -15.00 -0.39
CA GLY A 67 -0.96 -16.30 0.19
C GLY A 67 -0.36 -16.23 1.58
N HIS A 68 -0.77 -15.25 2.40
CA HIS A 68 -0.33 -15.05 3.79
C HIS A 68 1.21 -14.98 3.95
N PRO A 69 1.89 -14.01 3.29
CA PRO A 69 3.30 -13.79 3.56
C PRO A 69 3.52 -13.40 5.04
N ASP A 70 4.74 -13.54 5.52
CA ASP A 70 5.13 -13.01 6.85
C ASP A 70 4.90 -11.48 6.84
N PRO A 71 4.00 -10.94 7.69
CA PRO A 71 3.72 -9.51 7.69
C PRO A 71 4.96 -8.66 8.01
N ALA A 72 5.94 -9.21 8.74
CA ALA A 72 7.19 -8.52 9.04
C ALA A 72 8.04 -8.22 7.79
N THR A 73 7.78 -8.91 6.67
CA THR A 73 8.45 -8.67 5.37
C THR A 73 7.55 -7.90 4.39
N VAL A 74 6.43 -7.33 4.86
CA VAL A 74 5.48 -6.58 4.02
C VAL A 74 5.46 -5.13 4.44
N ALA A 75 5.67 -4.24 3.48
CA ALA A 75 5.52 -2.80 3.65
C ALA A 75 4.17 -2.33 3.10
N MET A 76 3.37 -1.68 3.94
CA MET A 76 2.19 -0.93 3.52
C MET A 76 2.61 0.53 3.29
N VAL A 77 2.51 0.94 2.03
CA VAL A 77 2.84 2.32 1.61
C VAL A 77 1.56 3.11 1.45
N GLY A 78 1.45 4.25 2.12
CA GLY A 78 0.30 5.14 2.02
C GLY A 78 0.63 6.54 2.49
N ASP A 79 -0.33 7.46 2.41
CA ASP A 79 -0.13 8.84 2.84
C ASP A 79 -0.95 9.17 4.10
N ARG A 80 -2.01 8.41 4.39
CA ARG A 80 -2.98 8.75 5.44
C ARG A 80 -2.76 7.92 6.70
N ARG A 81 -3.28 8.41 7.84
CA ARG A 81 -3.27 7.66 9.10
C ARG A 81 -3.89 6.26 8.99
N HIS A 82 -4.90 6.12 8.13
CA HIS A 82 -5.59 4.85 7.94
C HIS A 82 -4.67 3.77 7.36
N ASP A 83 -3.70 4.16 6.52
CA ASP A 83 -2.71 3.24 5.98
C ASP A 83 -1.77 2.73 7.09
N VAL A 84 -1.37 3.63 7.99
CA VAL A 84 -0.56 3.29 9.18
C VAL A 84 -1.33 2.39 10.14
N GLU A 85 -2.60 2.71 10.43
CA GLU A 85 -3.50 1.89 11.24
C GLU A 85 -3.67 0.49 10.63
N GLY A 86 -3.90 0.42 9.31
CA GLY A 86 -4.08 -0.83 8.59
C GLY A 86 -2.81 -1.70 8.58
N ALA A 87 -1.64 -1.08 8.40
CA ALA A 87 -0.35 -1.75 8.48
C ALA A 87 -0.15 -2.37 9.87
N ARG A 88 -0.27 -1.54 10.93
CA ARG A 88 -0.05 -1.94 12.32
C ARG A 88 -1.01 -3.03 12.78
N ALA A 89 -2.28 -2.93 12.42
CA ALA A 89 -3.28 -3.94 12.76
C ALA A 89 -2.96 -5.33 12.17
N ASN A 90 -2.17 -5.38 11.09
CA ASN A 90 -1.76 -6.61 10.42
C ASN A 90 -0.30 -6.98 10.65
N GLY A 91 0.45 -6.21 11.45
CA GLY A 91 1.88 -6.47 11.69
C GLY A 91 2.80 -6.10 10.53
N CYS A 92 2.31 -5.34 9.54
CA CYS A 92 3.11 -4.85 8.42
C CYS A 92 3.92 -3.61 8.81
N ILE A 93 5.02 -3.38 8.09
CA ILE A 93 5.83 -2.16 8.19
C ILE A 93 5.03 -1.00 7.58
N ALA A 94 4.81 0.07 8.33
CA ALA A 94 4.11 1.27 7.87
C ALA A 94 5.10 2.27 7.26
N VAL A 95 4.94 2.57 5.97
CA VAL A 95 5.73 3.59 5.26
C VAL A 95 4.81 4.71 4.78
N ALA A 96 4.95 5.91 5.34
CA ALA A 96 4.18 7.07 4.93
C ALA A 96 4.91 7.92 3.89
N VAL A 97 4.20 8.32 2.83
CA VAL A 97 4.70 9.23 1.79
C VAL A 97 4.19 10.64 2.02
N SER A 98 5.02 11.67 1.77
CA SER A 98 4.64 13.07 1.99
C SER A 98 3.99 13.76 0.80
N TRP A 99 3.84 13.08 -0.34
CA TRP A 99 3.26 13.65 -1.57
C TRP A 99 1.80 13.21 -1.80
N GLY A 100 1.10 12.86 -0.73
CA GLY A 100 -0.34 12.55 -0.73
C GLY A 100 -1.21 13.69 -0.23
N PHE A 101 -2.30 13.33 0.44
CA PHE A 101 -3.37 14.22 0.89
C PHE A 101 -3.47 14.33 2.41
N ALA A 102 -2.55 13.73 3.17
CA ALA A 102 -2.55 13.88 4.63
C ALA A 102 -2.39 15.34 5.05
N ALA A 103 -3.15 15.72 6.07
CA ALA A 103 -2.97 16.99 6.73
C ALA A 103 -1.64 17.01 7.51
N PRO A 104 -1.07 18.21 7.77
CA PRO A 104 -0.04 18.35 8.79
C PRO A 104 -0.49 17.66 10.08
N ASP A 105 0.42 16.91 10.69
CA ASP A 105 0.21 16.19 11.97
C ASP A 105 -0.85 15.05 11.93
N GLU A 106 -1.34 14.63 10.75
CA GLU A 106 -2.35 13.56 10.65
C GLU A 106 -1.85 12.22 11.24
N HIS A 107 -0.54 12.02 11.26
CA HIS A 107 0.09 10.82 11.83
C HIS A 107 0.31 10.91 13.34
N ASP A 108 -0.03 11.99 14.04
CA ASP A 108 0.06 12.03 15.50
C ASP A 108 -1.27 11.61 16.15
N PRO A 109 -1.26 10.74 17.18
CA PRO A 109 -0.09 10.19 17.90
C PRO A 109 0.41 8.83 17.35
N LEU A 110 0.04 8.44 16.13
CA LEU A 110 0.32 7.15 15.52
C LEU A 110 1.33 7.25 14.36
N PRO A 111 2.62 7.55 14.61
CA PRO A 111 3.60 7.77 13.54
C PRO A 111 3.85 6.47 12.77
N PRO A 112 4.09 6.50 11.45
CA PRO A 112 4.57 5.33 10.70
C PRO A 112 5.97 4.92 11.15
N ASP A 113 6.41 3.72 10.74
CA ASP A 113 7.79 3.26 10.99
C ASP A 113 8.80 4.05 10.14
N HIS A 114 8.39 4.47 8.95
CA HIS A 114 9.18 5.31 8.06
C HIS A 114 8.35 6.42 7.41
N HIS A 115 8.98 7.58 7.26
CA HIS A 115 8.50 8.66 6.40
C HIS A 115 9.45 8.82 5.22
N VAL A 116 8.91 9.04 4.03
CA VAL A 116 9.69 9.33 2.81
C VAL A 116 9.08 10.51 2.05
N ALA A 117 9.93 11.33 1.44
CA ALA A 117 9.54 12.59 0.80
C ALA A 117 9.59 12.57 -0.73
N SER A 118 10.14 11.51 -1.33
CA SER A 118 10.11 11.31 -2.79
C SER A 118 9.99 9.84 -3.21
N PRO A 119 9.57 9.57 -4.46
CA PRO A 119 9.59 8.21 -5.01
C PRO A 119 10.98 7.55 -5.01
N ALA A 120 12.05 8.32 -5.18
CA ALA A 120 13.41 7.78 -5.12
C ALA A 120 13.75 7.30 -3.71
N GLU A 121 13.45 8.11 -2.70
CA GLU A 121 13.63 7.75 -1.29
C GLU A 121 12.77 6.56 -0.88
N LEU A 122 11.55 6.45 -1.42
CA LEU A 122 10.70 5.27 -1.22
C LEU A 122 11.37 4.00 -1.71
N LEU A 123 11.93 3.99 -2.92
CA LEU A 123 12.60 2.81 -3.47
C LEU A 123 13.80 2.41 -2.60
N ASP A 124 14.65 3.37 -2.25
CA ASP A 124 15.81 3.12 -1.38
C ASP A 124 15.39 2.59 -0.01
N ARG A 125 14.31 3.16 0.56
CA ARG A 125 13.76 2.72 1.84
C ARG A 125 13.25 1.28 1.76
N LEU A 126 12.45 0.94 0.74
CA LEU A 126 11.86 -0.39 0.59
C LEU A 126 12.93 -1.47 0.39
N ARG A 127 14.02 -1.17 -0.33
CA ARG A 127 15.15 -2.10 -0.51
C ARG A 127 16.00 -2.32 0.74
N ALA A 128 15.90 -1.42 1.71
CA ALA A 128 16.60 -1.54 2.99
C ALA A 128 15.78 -2.25 4.06
N LEU A 129 14.52 -2.63 3.76
CA LEU A 129 13.68 -3.43 4.64
C LEU A 129 14.13 -4.90 4.63
N PRO A 130 13.88 -5.65 5.72
CA PRO A 130 14.28 -7.05 5.86
C PRO A 130 13.62 -8.00 4.85
#